data_AF-A0A848Z6L1-F1
#
_entry.id   AF-A0A848Z6L1-F1
#
_cell.length_a   1.000
_cell.length_b   1.000
_cell.length_c   1.000
_cell.angle_alpha   90.00
_cell.angle_beta   90.00
_cell.angle_gamma   90.00
#
_symmetry.space_group_name_H-M   'P 1'
#
loop_
_entity.id
_entity.type
_entity.pdbx_description
1 polymer ?
#
loop_
_entity_poly.entity_id
_entity_poly.type
_entity_poly.pdbx_seq_one_letter_code
_entity_poly.pdbx_strand_id
1 'polypeptide(L)'
;MTDVKKKSGTRKITKNELETHLSEQISFLIGSCKYYDPDWHTEDSIRYNESEFKRIATTIRVLVHDTLKSESLLTLLSLKKIGFVNTSPLLSPGATDDFGLVVLGIKYGYRPNFWWSKRPDVNVDEKPFNDWWNEAQIRHSGGSTLSRKDLVLWAANKDGGAHVDQNLPSIYDEFKSGEGLNLIRYKKGADGSEEKQNDSIVHQSIRQIAHELLLTLQNERPTIFSSLGVEVIAWPSASEVPNPFRKTMDSPETGRRAHLIHALAEVVRFDELRTLLESRYAEWAKLEEHELCQFEKHLNVRIGEMKKANDWPPSDGSSSAFIGQLWLTTKKWIADRFGRTGGAK
;
A
#
# COMPACT_ATOMS: atom_id res chain seq x y z
N MET A 1 -64.71 -13.21 13.79
CA MET A 1 -63.59 -12.24 13.82
C MET A 1 -62.81 -12.39 12.54
N THR A 2 -63.01 -11.48 11.60
CA THR A 2 -62.29 -11.44 10.32
C THR A 2 -61.03 -10.61 10.51
N ASP A 3 -59.87 -11.28 10.57
CA ASP A 3 -58.56 -10.63 10.59
C ASP A 3 -58.32 -9.91 9.25
N VAL A 4 -58.57 -8.60 9.25
CA VAL A 4 -58.15 -7.71 8.17
C VAL A 4 -56.64 -7.54 8.29
N LYS A 5 -55.88 -8.38 7.57
CA LYS A 5 -54.45 -8.13 7.32
C LYS A 5 -54.31 -6.80 6.59
N LYS A 6 -54.03 -5.72 7.34
CA LYS A 6 -53.56 -4.44 6.79
C LYS A 6 -52.29 -4.74 5.98
N LYS A 7 -52.37 -4.67 4.65
CA LYS A 7 -51.18 -4.58 3.80
C LYS A 7 -50.44 -3.29 4.19
N SER A 8 -49.29 -3.42 4.84
CA SER A 8 -48.38 -2.31 5.10
C SER A 8 -48.05 -1.65 3.76
N GLY A 9 -48.42 -0.38 3.59
CA GLY A 9 -48.14 0.37 2.37
C GLY A 9 -46.65 0.70 2.27
N THR A 10 -46.03 0.43 1.13
CA THR A 10 -44.63 0.77 0.87
C THR A 10 -44.53 2.22 0.38
N ARG A 11 -43.64 3.02 0.97
CA ARG A 11 -43.30 4.39 0.51
C ARG A 11 -42.00 4.38 -0.28
N LYS A 12 -41.92 5.18 -1.36
CA LYS A 12 -40.67 5.42 -2.08
C LYS A 12 -39.76 6.36 -1.28
N ILE A 13 -38.51 5.96 -1.09
CA ILE A 13 -37.47 6.79 -0.44
C ILE A 13 -37.19 8.00 -1.33
N THR A 14 -37.10 9.18 -0.73
CA THR A 14 -36.80 10.43 -1.44
C THR A 14 -35.30 10.59 -1.72
N LYS A 15 -34.93 11.45 -2.67
CA LYS A 15 -33.52 11.73 -2.95
C LYS A 15 -32.78 12.25 -1.71
N ASN A 16 -33.40 13.13 -0.92
CA ASN A 16 -32.78 13.68 0.28
C ASN A 16 -32.50 12.59 1.33
N GLU A 17 -33.41 11.64 1.50
CA GLU A 17 -33.20 10.49 2.40
C GLU A 17 -32.09 9.56 1.89
N LEU A 18 -31.97 9.37 0.58
CA LEU A 18 -30.85 8.61 0.00
C LEU A 18 -29.50 9.32 0.24
N GLU A 19 -29.45 10.65 0.14
CA GLU A 19 -28.25 11.43 0.46
C GLU A 19 -27.91 11.35 1.96
N THR A 20 -28.93 11.35 2.85
CA THR A 20 -28.73 11.08 4.28
C THR A 20 -28.13 9.68 4.50
N HIS A 21 -28.70 8.64 3.88
CA HIS A 21 -28.14 7.30 3.96
C HIS A 21 -26.72 7.23 3.40
N LEU A 22 -26.40 8.02 2.37
CA LEU A 22 -25.04 8.05 1.81
C LEU A 22 -24.05 8.61 2.84
N SER A 23 -24.42 9.71 3.50
CA SER A 23 -23.63 10.29 4.58
C SER A 23 -23.42 9.31 5.74
N GLU A 24 -24.47 8.58 6.14
CA GLU A 24 -24.38 7.55 7.18
C GLU A 24 -23.42 6.41 6.78
N GLN A 25 -23.55 5.87 5.58
CA GLN A 25 -22.68 4.78 5.09
C GLN A 25 -21.22 5.24 4.94
N ILE A 26 -20.98 6.47 4.47
CA ILE A 26 -19.64 7.07 4.42
C ILE A 26 -19.05 7.18 5.84
N SER A 27 -19.84 7.66 6.80
CA SER A 27 -19.41 7.77 8.20
C SER A 27 -19.06 6.41 8.80
N PHE A 28 -19.88 5.38 8.56
CA PHE A 28 -19.58 4.01 8.98
C PHE A 28 -18.31 3.46 8.34
N LEU A 29 -18.12 3.69 7.04
CA LEU A 29 -16.93 3.24 6.32
C LEU A 29 -15.66 3.91 6.87
N ILE A 30 -15.69 5.22 7.09
CA ILE A 30 -14.59 5.99 7.69
C ILE A 30 -14.29 5.46 9.10
N GLY A 31 -15.34 5.26 9.91
CA GLY A 31 -15.21 4.72 11.26
C GLY A 31 -14.50 3.36 11.26
N SER A 32 -14.98 2.40 10.47
CA SER A 32 -14.36 1.08 10.38
C SER A 32 -12.94 1.13 9.81
N CYS A 33 -12.63 2.04 8.87
CA CYS A 33 -11.26 2.25 8.44
C CYS A 33 -10.39 2.70 9.62
N LYS A 34 -10.78 3.76 10.35
CA LYS A 34 -10.04 4.25 11.52
C LYS A 34 -9.84 3.16 12.60
N TYR A 35 -10.82 2.29 12.82
CA TYR A 35 -10.69 1.18 13.76
C TYR A 35 -9.83 0.03 13.24
N TYR A 36 -9.82 -0.20 11.92
CA TYR A 36 -8.97 -1.21 11.29
C TYR A 36 -7.49 -0.84 11.42
N ASP A 37 -7.13 0.41 11.13
CA ASP A 37 -5.76 0.92 11.20
C ASP A 37 -5.63 2.20 12.06
N PRO A 38 -5.80 2.12 13.40
CA PRO A 38 -5.84 3.30 14.28
C PRO A 38 -4.52 4.07 14.30
N ASP A 39 -3.40 3.34 14.19
CA ASP A 39 -2.04 3.88 14.27
C ASP A 39 -1.40 4.02 12.88
N TRP A 40 -2.20 4.16 11.82
CA TRP A 40 -1.71 4.14 10.44
C TRP A 40 -0.66 5.23 10.13
N HIS A 41 -0.64 6.30 10.91
CA HIS A 41 0.37 7.37 10.76
C HIS A 41 1.71 7.06 11.43
N THR A 42 1.85 5.95 12.15
CA THR A 42 3.05 5.62 12.92
C THR A 42 3.83 4.49 12.25
N GLU A 43 5.10 4.74 11.95
CA GLU A 43 5.96 3.77 11.23
C GLU A 43 6.38 2.58 12.11
N ASP A 44 6.29 2.68 13.45
CA ASP A 44 6.98 1.76 14.35
C ASP A 44 6.15 0.58 14.86
N SER A 45 4.81 0.64 14.84
CA SER A 45 3.97 -0.45 15.34
C SER A 45 2.53 -0.38 14.82
N ILE A 46 2.33 -0.78 13.57
CA ILE A 46 0.99 -0.86 13.00
C ILE A 46 0.33 -2.13 13.51
N ARG A 47 -0.65 -1.97 14.40
CA ARG A 47 -1.56 -3.04 14.79
C ARG A 47 -2.85 -2.88 14.00
N TYR A 48 -3.18 -3.88 13.19
CA TYR A 48 -4.49 -3.93 12.56
C TYR A 48 -5.49 -4.57 13.48
N ASN A 49 -6.67 -3.97 13.60
CA ASN A 49 -7.83 -4.70 14.05
C ASN A 49 -8.38 -5.47 12.86
N GLU A 50 -7.79 -6.63 12.60
CA GLU A 50 -8.11 -7.43 11.41
C GLU A 50 -9.61 -7.60 11.25
N SER A 51 -10.33 -7.95 12.31
CA SER A 51 -11.77 -8.22 12.29
C SER A 51 -12.63 -7.13 11.64
N GLU A 52 -12.18 -5.87 11.65
CA GLU A 52 -12.90 -4.74 11.03
C GLU A 52 -12.99 -4.83 9.51
N PHE A 53 -12.12 -5.59 8.84
CA PHE A 53 -12.17 -5.74 7.38
C PHE A 53 -13.54 -6.21 6.88
N LYS A 54 -14.24 -7.02 7.69
CA LYS A 54 -15.57 -7.55 7.39
C LYS A 54 -16.64 -6.46 7.40
N ARG A 55 -16.55 -5.51 8.34
CA ARG A 55 -17.42 -4.33 8.40
C ARG A 55 -17.16 -3.40 7.23
N ILE A 56 -15.89 -3.15 6.92
CA ILE A 56 -15.48 -2.39 5.72
C ILE A 56 -16.10 -3.02 4.45
N ALA A 57 -15.91 -4.32 4.23
CA ALA A 57 -16.47 -5.02 3.07
C ALA A 57 -18.00 -4.95 3.00
N THR A 58 -18.67 -5.11 4.14
CA THR A 58 -20.14 -5.06 4.21
C THR A 58 -20.65 -3.67 3.84
N THR A 59 -20.03 -2.61 4.33
CA THR A 59 -20.39 -1.22 3.99
C THR A 59 -20.12 -0.91 2.52
N ILE A 60 -18.98 -1.35 1.97
CA ILE A 60 -18.70 -1.23 0.53
C ILE A 60 -19.79 -1.94 -0.29
N ARG A 61 -20.19 -3.15 0.10
CA ARG A 61 -21.25 -3.90 -0.60
C ARG A 61 -22.56 -3.12 -0.64
N VAL A 62 -22.97 -2.50 0.46
CA VAL A 62 -24.19 -1.67 0.52
C VAL A 62 -24.09 -0.47 -0.44
N LEU A 63 -22.93 0.16 -0.49
CA LEU A 63 -22.70 1.30 -1.37
C LEU A 63 -22.74 0.90 -2.85
N VAL A 64 -22.05 -0.18 -3.24
CA VAL A 64 -21.70 -0.42 -4.65
C VAL A 64 -22.31 -1.66 -5.29
N HIS A 65 -22.82 -2.64 -4.54
CA HIS A 65 -23.25 -3.92 -5.11
C HIS A 65 -24.77 -3.98 -5.32
N ASP A 66 -25.19 -4.12 -6.58
CA ASP A 66 -26.58 -4.43 -6.93
C ASP A 66 -26.81 -5.94 -6.90
N THR A 67 -28.01 -6.34 -6.51
CA THR A 67 -28.52 -7.71 -6.63
C THR A 67 -29.82 -7.71 -7.44
N LEU A 68 -30.31 -8.90 -7.80
CA LEU A 68 -31.63 -9.03 -8.44
C LEU A 68 -32.79 -8.48 -7.61
N LYS A 69 -32.61 -8.33 -6.30
CA LYS A 69 -33.66 -7.93 -5.35
C LYS A 69 -33.41 -6.57 -4.70
N SER A 70 -32.26 -5.95 -4.93
CA SER A 70 -31.87 -4.70 -4.26
C SER A 70 -30.87 -3.92 -5.09
N GLU A 71 -31.12 -2.62 -5.26
CA GLU A 71 -30.15 -1.69 -5.83
C GLU A 71 -29.23 -1.14 -4.74
N SER A 72 -27.97 -0.90 -5.10
CA SER A 72 -26.98 -0.28 -4.24
C SER A 72 -27.26 1.22 -4.10
N LEU A 73 -26.74 1.82 -3.03
CA LEU A 73 -27.00 3.24 -2.78
C LEU A 73 -26.44 4.15 -3.90
N LEU A 74 -25.27 3.81 -4.45
CA LEU A 74 -24.70 4.54 -5.58
C LEU A 74 -25.51 4.35 -6.87
N THR A 75 -26.17 3.21 -7.09
CA THR A 75 -27.10 3.05 -8.21
C THR A 75 -28.31 3.97 -8.05
N LEU A 76 -28.94 3.96 -6.87
CA LEU A 76 -30.10 4.78 -6.55
C LEU A 76 -29.83 6.29 -6.68
N LEU A 77 -28.59 6.72 -6.40
CA LEU A 77 -28.14 8.11 -6.55
C LEU A 77 -27.52 8.42 -7.93
N SER A 78 -27.50 7.45 -8.85
CA SER A 78 -26.86 7.57 -10.18
C SER A 78 -25.36 7.89 -10.14
N LEU A 79 -24.68 7.53 -9.04
CA LEU A 79 -23.26 7.77 -8.79
C LEU A 79 -22.33 6.72 -9.40
N LYS A 80 -22.84 5.65 -10.01
CA LYS A 80 -21.98 4.69 -10.73
C LYS A 80 -21.49 5.17 -12.10
N LYS A 81 -21.95 6.34 -12.54
CA LYS A 81 -21.61 6.92 -13.86
C LYS A 81 -20.37 7.83 -13.82
N ILE A 82 -19.83 8.09 -12.64
CA ILE A 82 -18.63 8.89 -12.39
C ILE A 82 -17.36 8.05 -12.64
N GLY A 83 -16.21 8.71 -12.68
CA GLY A 83 -14.90 8.05 -12.60
C GLY A 83 -14.60 7.60 -11.17
N PHE A 84 -14.17 6.34 -11.01
CA PHE A 84 -13.74 5.79 -9.73
C PHE A 84 -12.22 5.84 -9.65
N VAL A 85 -11.70 6.39 -8.55
CA VAL A 85 -10.28 6.45 -8.28
C VAL A 85 -9.71 5.03 -8.27
N ASN A 86 -8.71 4.80 -9.11
CA ASN A 86 -7.95 3.57 -9.17
C ASN A 86 -6.49 3.88 -8.83
N THR A 87 -5.97 3.14 -7.87
CA THR A 87 -4.58 3.25 -7.38
C THR A 87 -3.76 2.01 -7.72
N SER A 88 -4.37 1.05 -8.42
CA SER A 88 -3.72 -0.18 -8.81
C SER A 88 -2.92 0.02 -10.11
N PRO A 89 -1.62 -0.31 -10.13
CA PRO A 89 -0.87 -0.32 -11.37
C PRO A 89 -1.43 -1.40 -12.31
N LEU A 90 -1.26 -1.22 -13.62
CA LEU A 90 -1.56 -2.29 -14.57
C LEU A 90 -0.76 -3.54 -14.19
N LEU A 91 -1.41 -4.71 -14.22
CA LEU A 91 -0.76 -5.97 -13.93
C LEU A 91 0.46 -6.14 -14.85
N SER A 92 1.64 -6.34 -14.25
CA SER A 92 2.92 -6.34 -14.95
C SER A 92 2.96 -7.46 -16.00
N PRO A 93 3.22 -7.12 -17.29
CA PRO A 93 3.36 -8.14 -18.32
C PRO A 93 4.47 -9.13 -17.97
N GLY A 94 4.13 -10.41 -17.78
CA GLY A 94 5.08 -11.48 -17.48
C GLY A 94 5.26 -11.82 -15.99
N ALA A 95 4.65 -11.08 -15.06
CA ALA A 95 4.62 -11.48 -13.66
C ALA A 95 3.65 -12.66 -13.45
N THR A 96 4.11 -13.72 -12.79
CA THR A 96 3.30 -14.88 -12.43
C THR A 96 2.37 -14.57 -11.26
N ASP A 97 2.85 -13.76 -10.31
CA ASP A 97 2.10 -13.28 -9.16
C ASP A 97 2.12 -11.75 -9.14
N ASP A 98 0.94 -11.15 -9.00
CA ASP A 98 0.78 -9.70 -9.00
C ASP A 98 -0.38 -9.29 -8.09
N PHE A 99 -0.18 -8.24 -7.30
CA PHE A 99 -1.06 -7.84 -6.20
C PHE A 99 -1.32 -6.33 -6.24
N GLY A 100 -1.99 -5.83 -7.28
CA GLY A 100 -2.11 -4.39 -7.56
C GLY A 100 -2.76 -3.52 -6.46
N LEU A 101 -3.45 -4.13 -5.49
CA LEU A 101 -4.07 -3.40 -4.36
C LEU A 101 -3.17 -3.31 -3.11
N VAL A 102 -2.07 -4.04 -3.08
CA VAL A 102 -1.20 -4.13 -1.89
C VAL A 102 0.26 -4.01 -2.27
N VAL A 103 1.04 -3.48 -1.33
CA VAL A 103 2.49 -3.37 -1.45
C VAL A 103 3.15 -4.27 -0.41
N LEU A 104 4.20 -4.98 -0.85
CA LEU A 104 5.03 -5.81 0.02
C LEU A 104 6.12 -4.96 0.68
N GLY A 105 5.99 -4.66 1.97
CA GLY A 105 7.03 -4.04 2.78
C GLY A 105 7.92 -5.09 3.44
N ILE A 106 9.25 -4.92 3.39
CA ILE A 106 10.23 -5.90 3.92
C ILE A 106 10.04 -6.13 5.44
N LYS A 107 9.90 -5.05 6.21
CA LYS A 107 9.79 -5.08 7.68
C LYS A 107 8.38 -5.39 8.20
N TYR A 108 7.37 -5.11 7.38
CA TYR A 108 6.01 -4.90 7.88
C TYR A 108 4.95 -5.78 7.22
N GLY A 109 5.28 -6.57 6.20
CA GLY A 109 4.27 -7.37 5.54
C GLY A 109 3.62 -6.73 4.33
N TYR A 110 2.43 -7.21 3.97
CA TYR A 110 1.55 -6.53 3.04
C TYR A 110 0.94 -5.28 3.67
N ARG A 111 0.81 -4.25 2.86
CA ARG A 111 0.15 -3.00 3.20
C ARG A 111 -0.80 -2.59 2.08
N PRO A 112 -1.88 -1.86 2.36
CA PRO A 112 -2.65 -1.21 1.32
C PRO A 112 -1.73 -0.30 0.50
N ASN A 113 -1.88 -0.27 -0.82
CA ASN A 113 -1.01 0.51 -1.70
C ASN A 113 -0.89 2.00 -1.32
N PHE A 114 -1.92 2.60 -0.69
CA PHE A 114 -1.88 3.99 -0.22
C PHE A 114 -0.79 4.28 0.83
N TRP A 115 -0.22 3.24 1.46
CA TRP A 115 0.93 3.38 2.36
C TRP A 115 2.24 3.74 1.66
N TRP A 116 2.35 3.46 0.36
CA TRP A 116 3.59 3.60 -0.41
C TRP A 116 3.45 4.63 -1.54
N SER A 117 2.69 5.69 -1.29
CA SER A 117 2.30 6.76 -2.23
C SER A 117 3.45 7.63 -2.80
N LYS A 118 4.72 7.29 -2.52
CA LYS A 118 5.90 7.93 -3.13
C LYS A 118 6.45 7.18 -4.35
N ARG A 119 5.79 6.11 -4.79
CA ARG A 119 6.15 5.42 -6.04
C ARG A 119 5.84 6.33 -7.24
N PRO A 120 6.84 6.74 -8.03
CA PRO A 120 6.61 7.52 -9.26
C PRO A 120 5.83 6.73 -10.33
N ASP A 121 5.59 5.44 -10.11
CA ASP A 121 4.87 4.48 -10.95
C ASP A 121 3.41 4.22 -10.53
N VAL A 122 2.93 4.72 -9.38
CA VAL A 122 1.50 4.61 -9.02
C VAL A 122 0.72 5.67 -9.79
N ASN A 123 0.25 5.31 -10.98
CA ASN A 123 -0.75 6.10 -11.69
C ASN A 123 -2.03 6.08 -10.87
N VAL A 124 -2.37 7.22 -10.28
CA VAL A 124 -3.74 7.47 -9.82
C VAL A 124 -4.53 7.88 -11.06
N ASP A 125 -5.34 6.95 -11.58
CA ASP A 125 -6.26 7.20 -12.69
C ASP A 125 -7.70 7.03 -12.23
N GLU A 126 -8.65 7.42 -13.09
CA GLU A 126 -10.06 7.18 -12.88
C GLU A 126 -10.55 6.13 -13.88
N LYS A 127 -11.33 5.17 -13.39
CA LYS A 127 -11.93 4.10 -14.21
C LYS A 127 -13.45 4.16 -14.16
N PRO A 128 -14.15 3.80 -15.24
CA PRO A 128 -15.58 3.50 -15.17
C PRO A 128 -15.86 2.46 -14.08
N PHE A 129 -17.00 2.59 -13.37
CA PHE A 129 -17.34 1.71 -12.25
C PHE A 129 -17.20 0.21 -12.58
N ASN A 130 -17.68 -0.22 -13.74
CA ASN A 130 -17.62 -1.62 -14.14
C ASN A 130 -16.19 -2.12 -14.26
N ASP A 131 -15.28 -1.30 -14.78
CA ASP A 131 -13.87 -1.67 -14.93
C ASP A 131 -13.21 -1.70 -13.54
N TRP A 132 -13.37 -0.62 -12.76
CA TRP A 132 -12.87 -0.55 -11.39
C TRP A 132 -13.31 -1.75 -10.53
N TRP A 133 -14.58 -2.15 -10.64
CA TRP A 133 -15.18 -3.18 -9.81
C TRP A 133 -14.85 -4.62 -10.24
N ASN A 134 -14.85 -4.90 -11.55
CA ASN A 134 -14.74 -6.26 -12.07
C ASN A 134 -13.34 -6.62 -12.61
N GLU A 135 -12.46 -5.64 -12.85
CA GLU A 135 -11.11 -5.92 -13.35
C GLU A 135 -10.29 -6.71 -12.33
N ALA A 136 -9.52 -7.69 -12.82
CA ALA A 136 -8.61 -8.48 -12.00
C ALA A 136 -7.53 -7.57 -11.38
N GLN A 137 -7.42 -7.62 -10.06
CA GLN A 137 -6.45 -6.85 -9.28
C GLN A 137 -5.36 -7.72 -8.67
N ILE A 138 -5.66 -9.00 -8.50
CA ILE A 138 -4.73 -10.01 -8.00
C ILE A 138 -4.62 -11.10 -9.06
N ARG A 139 -3.39 -11.51 -9.37
CA ARG A 139 -3.07 -12.66 -10.21
C ARG A 139 -2.16 -13.59 -9.43
N HIS A 140 -2.48 -14.87 -9.48
CA HIS A 140 -1.64 -15.93 -8.94
C HIS A 140 -1.04 -16.79 -10.05
N SER A 141 0.15 -17.35 -9.80
CA SER A 141 0.86 -18.27 -10.69
C SER A 141 0.04 -19.52 -11.08
N GLY A 142 -0.95 -19.90 -10.26
CA GLY A 142 -1.95 -20.93 -10.60
C GLY A 142 -2.98 -20.53 -11.68
N GLY A 143 -2.87 -19.33 -12.27
CA GLY A 143 -3.76 -18.82 -13.32
C GLY A 143 -5.04 -18.15 -12.81
N SER A 144 -5.26 -18.18 -11.49
CA SER A 144 -6.44 -17.60 -10.88
C SER A 144 -6.29 -16.11 -10.61
N THR A 145 -7.39 -15.38 -10.69
CA THR A 145 -7.42 -13.92 -10.51
C THR A 145 -8.56 -13.49 -9.60
N LEU A 146 -8.34 -12.44 -8.79
CA LEU A 146 -9.38 -11.82 -7.96
C LEU A 146 -9.58 -10.36 -8.34
N SER A 147 -10.85 -9.97 -8.47
CA SER A 147 -11.27 -8.57 -8.63
C SER A 147 -11.62 -7.92 -7.28
N ARG A 148 -11.85 -6.60 -7.28
CA ARG A 148 -12.39 -5.89 -6.10
C ARG A 148 -13.74 -6.48 -5.66
N LYS A 149 -14.56 -6.84 -6.64
CA LYS A 149 -15.84 -7.52 -6.43
C LYS A 149 -15.70 -8.83 -5.69
N ASP A 150 -14.78 -9.69 -6.10
CA ASP A 150 -14.61 -11.01 -5.49
C ASP A 150 -14.18 -10.87 -4.02
N LEU A 151 -13.19 -10.01 -3.76
CA LEU A 151 -12.68 -9.73 -2.43
C LEU A 151 -13.79 -9.24 -1.50
N VAL A 152 -14.54 -8.22 -1.92
CA VAL A 152 -15.60 -7.63 -1.08
C VAL A 152 -16.79 -8.58 -0.92
N LEU A 153 -17.24 -9.25 -1.97
CA LEU A 153 -18.42 -10.11 -1.90
C LEU A 153 -18.15 -11.38 -1.11
N TRP A 154 -16.97 -11.98 -1.21
CA TRP A 154 -16.64 -13.14 -0.39
C TRP A 154 -16.45 -12.75 1.08
N ALA A 155 -15.79 -11.63 1.37
CA ALA A 155 -15.69 -11.11 2.73
C ALA A 155 -17.08 -10.83 3.34
N ALA A 156 -17.95 -10.15 2.59
CA ALA A 156 -19.27 -9.74 3.09
C ALA A 156 -20.27 -10.91 3.14
N ASN A 157 -20.32 -11.78 2.14
CA ASN A 157 -21.40 -12.77 2.01
C ASN A 157 -21.01 -14.17 2.50
N LYS A 158 -19.72 -14.48 2.64
CA LYS A 158 -19.24 -15.84 2.98
C LYS A 158 -18.39 -15.87 4.23
N ASP A 159 -17.55 -14.87 4.43
CA ASP A 159 -16.60 -14.82 5.55
C ASP A 159 -17.12 -14.00 6.73
N GLY A 160 -18.43 -13.95 6.95
CA GLY A 160 -19.00 -13.42 8.19
C GLY A 160 -19.08 -11.90 8.31
N GLY A 161 -19.04 -11.14 7.21
CA GLY A 161 -19.42 -9.72 7.23
C GLY A 161 -20.92 -9.53 7.48
N ALA A 162 -21.74 -10.10 6.59
CA ALA A 162 -23.20 -10.14 6.70
C ALA A 162 -23.73 -11.58 6.83
N HIS A 163 -22.98 -12.56 6.34
CA HIS A 163 -23.33 -13.97 6.42
C HIS A 163 -22.07 -14.84 6.48
N VAL A 164 -22.16 -15.98 7.16
CA VAL A 164 -21.11 -17.01 7.21
C VAL A 164 -21.58 -18.19 6.37
N ASP A 165 -20.84 -18.49 5.31
CA ASP A 165 -21.04 -19.66 4.44
C ASP A 165 -20.07 -20.76 4.86
N GLN A 166 -20.53 -22.01 4.89
CA GLN A 166 -19.68 -23.17 5.17
C GLN A 166 -18.66 -23.44 4.04
N ASN A 167 -18.92 -22.91 2.84
CA ASN A 167 -18.10 -23.12 1.65
C ASN A 167 -17.46 -21.80 1.19
N LEU A 168 -16.25 -21.56 1.69
CA LEU A 168 -15.39 -20.45 1.29
C LEU A 168 -14.57 -20.86 0.04
N PRO A 169 -14.43 -20.00 -0.99
CA PRO A 169 -13.58 -20.31 -2.14
C PRO A 169 -12.13 -20.51 -1.70
N SER A 170 -11.49 -21.59 -2.15
CA SER A 170 -10.13 -21.94 -1.73
C SER A 170 -9.13 -20.82 -1.99
N ILE A 171 -9.21 -20.20 -3.17
CA ILE A 171 -8.35 -19.07 -3.52
C ILE A 171 -8.48 -17.89 -2.55
N TYR A 172 -9.70 -17.57 -2.11
CA TYR A 172 -9.90 -16.51 -1.14
C TYR A 172 -9.24 -16.85 0.19
N ASP A 173 -9.40 -18.10 0.64
CA ASP A 173 -8.82 -18.58 1.90
C ASP A 173 -7.29 -18.60 1.85
N GLU A 174 -6.70 -18.96 0.69
CA GLU A 174 -5.26 -18.88 0.43
C GLU A 174 -4.74 -17.43 0.53
N PHE A 175 -5.42 -16.48 -0.12
CA PHE A 175 -5.05 -15.07 -0.07
C PHE A 175 -5.29 -14.40 1.30
N LYS A 176 -6.25 -14.93 2.06
CA LYS A 176 -6.56 -14.45 3.40
C LYS A 176 -5.58 -14.97 4.44
N SER A 177 -5.21 -16.24 4.36
CA SER A 177 -4.29 -16.89 5.30
C SER A 177 -2.81 -16.64 4.99
N GLY A 178 -2.50 -16.34 3.72
CA GLY A 178 -1.14 -16.23 3.20
C GLY A 178 -0.44 -17.58 3.00
N GLU A 179 -1.11 -18.70 3.34
CA GLU A 179 -0.51 -20.04 3.41
C GLU A 179 -0.27 -20.64 2.02
N GLY A 180 -1.15 -20.37 1.05
CA GLY A 180 -1.02 -20.89 -0.33
C GLY A 180 0.08 -20.23 -1.16
N LEU A 181 0.72 -19.18 -0.66
CA LEU A 181 1.59 -18.29 -1.44
C LEU A 181 3.04 -18.26 -0.95
N ASN A 182 3.40 -19.04 0.08
CA ASN A 182 4.68 -18.95 0.80
C ASN A 182 5.01 -17.54 1.31
N LEU A 183 3.97 -16.77 1.64
CA LEU A 183 4.10 -15.36 2.05
C LEU A 183 4.08 -15.17 3.57
N ILE A 184 4.02 -16.27 4.32
CA ILE A 184 4.03 -16.24 5.77
C ILE A 184 5.39 -15.71 6.24
N ARG A 185 5.36 -14.60 6.97
CA ARG A 185 6.55 -14.03 7.58
C ARG A 185 6.49 -14.16 9.08
N TYR A 186 7.66 -14.36 9.68
CA TYR A 186 7.80 -14.42 11.13
C TYR A 186 8.61 -13.21 11.59
N LYS A 187 8.09 -12.48 12.56
CA LYS A 187 8.86 -11.47 13.28
C LYS A 187 9.56 -12.16 14.44
N LYS A 188 10.87 -11.96 14.56
CA LYS A 188 11.60 -12.40 15.74
C LYS A 188 11.43 -11.37 16.87
N GLY A 189 10.85 -11.79 17.98
CA GLY A 189 10.76 -11.02 19.21
C GLY A 189 12.14 -10.84 19.85
N ALA A 190 12.27 -9.85 20.74
CA ALA A 190 13.51 -9.60 21.49
C ALA A 190 13.89 -10.77 22.42
N ASP A 191 12.90 -11.60 22.77
CA ASP A 191 13.04 -12.85 23.54
C ASP A 191 13.37 -14.07 22.65
N GLY A 192 13.51 -13.88 21.33
CA GLY A 192 13.74 -14.94 20.36
C GLY A 192 12.48 -15.67 19.91
N SER A 193 11.29 -15.27 20.37
CA SER A 193 10.01 -15.82 19.89
C SER A 193 9.77 -15.48 18.41
N GLU A 194 9.06 -16.34 17.68
CA GLU A 194 8.65 -16.06 16.31
C GLU A 194 7.14 -15.80 16.27
N GLU A 195 6.76 -14.57 15.93
CA GLU A 195 5.36 -14.18 15.76
C GLU A 195 5.00 -14.20 14.28
N LYS A 196 4.00 -15.01 13.91
CA LYS A 196 3.44 -15.02 12.54
C LYS A 196 2.90 -13.62 12.25
N GLN A 197 3.52 -12.91 11.32
CA GLN A 197 2.95 -11.69 10.78
C GLN A 197 1.76 -12.09 9.91
N ASN A 198 0.56 -11.70 10.35
CA ASN A 198 -0.63 -11.90 9.55
C ASN A 198 -0.86 -10.67 8.68
N ASP A 199 -0.38 -10.74 7.45
CA ASP A 199 -0.57 -9.70 6.46
C ASP A 199 -1.45 -10.20 5.32
N SER A 200 -2.64 -10.68 5.68
CA SER A 200 -3.70 -11.07 4.76
C SER A 200 -3.83 -10.08 3.59
N ILE A 201 -3.54 -10.54 2.38
CA ILE A 201 -3.70 -9.75 1.15
C ILE A 201 -5.15 -9.31 1.02
N VAL A 202 -6.10 -10.17 1.43
CA VAL A 202 -7.54 -9.86 1.44
C VAL A 202 -7.83 -8.67 2.34
N HIS A 203 -7.37 -8.68 3.59
CA HIS A 203 -7.68 -7.59 4.53
C HIS A 203 -7.12 -6.26 4.03
N GLN A 204 -5.86 -6.26 3.59
CA GLN A 204 -5.20 -5.04 3.09
C GLN A 204 -5.82 -4.55 1.77
N SER A 205 -6.22 -5.45 0.89
CA SER A 205 -6.91 -5.10 -0.36
C SER A 205 -8.27 -4.46 -0.10
N ILE A 206 -9.06 -5.00 0.84
CA ILE A 206 -10.37 -4.41 1.20
C ILE A 206 -10.19 -3.02 1.80
N ARG A 207 -9.15 -2.81 2.60
CA ARG A 207 -8.80 -1.49 3.13
C ARG A 207 -8.36 -0.51 2.02
N GLN A 208 -7.66 -0.99 0.99
CA GLN A 208 -7.31 -0.19 -0.20
C GLN A 208 -8.56 0.18 -1.01
N ILE A 209 -9.47 -0.77 -1.24
CA ILE A 209 -10.74 -0.54 -1.97
C ILE A 209 -11.59 0.51 -1.24
N ALA A 210 -11.62 0.46 0.10
CA ALA A 210 -12.30 1.47 0.90
C ALA A 210 -11.71 2.87 0.68
N HIS A 211 -10.38 2.98 0.63
CA HIS A 211 -9.69 4.25 0.39
C HIS A 211 -10.03 4.84 -0.98
N GLU A 212 -9.95 4.03 -2.05
CA GLU A 212 -10.33 4.43 -3.41
C GLU A 212 -11.79 4.90 -3.49
N LEU A 213 -12.72 4.15 -2.87
CA LEU A 213 -14.14 4.50 -2.85
C LEU A 213 -14.38 5.81 -2.08
N LEU A 214 -13.70 6.00 -0.95
CA LEU A 214 -13.82 7.21 -0.15
C LEU A 214 -13.29 8.44 -0.88
N LEU A 215 -12.15 8.34 -1.59
CA LEU A 215 -11.64 9.42 -2.44
C LEU A 215 -12.60 9.75 -3.58
N THR A 216 -13.14 8.72 -4.24
CA THR A 216 -14.14 8.88 -5.31
C THR A 216 -15.35 9.67 -4.80
N LEU A 217 -15.88 9.29 -3.63
CA LEU A 217 -17.04 9.96 -3.04
C LEU A 217 -16.71 11.35 -2.50
N GLN A 218 -15.49 11.59 -2.03
CA GLN A 218 -15.05 12.92 -1.60
C GLN A 218 -14.98 13.89 -2.77
N ASN A 219 -14.46 13.44 -3.91
CA ASN A 219 -14.41 14.25 -5.14
C ASN A 219 -15.83 14.61 -5.62
N GLU A 220 -16.78 13.67 -5.56
CA GLU A 220 -18.14 13.86 -6.07
C GLU A 220 -19.13 14.49 -5.07
N ARG A 221 -18.89 14.36 -3.77
CA ARG A 221 -19.75 14.85 -2.68
C ARG A 221 -18.95 15.54 -1.58
N PRO A 222 -18.13 16.57 -1.90
CA PRO A 222 -17.21 17.17 -0.94
C PRO A 222 -17.93 17.73 0.30
N THR A 223 -19.16 18.24 0.14
CA THR A 223 -19.97 18.79 1.26
C THR A 223 -20.30 17.77 2.34
N ILE A 224 -20.47 16.49 1.99
CA ILE A 224 -20.69 15.41 2.99
C ILE A 224 -19.43 15.29 3.86
N PHE A 225 -18.26 15.23 3.24
CA PHE A 225 -16.98 15.10 3.95
C PHE A 225 -16.66 16.32 4.82
N SER A 226 -16.91 17.53 4.30
CA SER A 226 -16.81 18.77 5.08
C SER A 226 -17.73 18.74 6.30
N SER A 227 -18.97 18.25 6.15
CA SER A 227 -19.92 18.18 7.27
C SER A 227 -19.54 17.15 8.34
N LEU A 228 -18.87 16.06 7.93
CA LEU A 228 -18.36 15.05 8.84
C LEU A 228 -17.08 15.50 9.56
N GLY A 229 -16.48 16.63 9.16
CA GLY A 229 -15.20 17.09 9.67
C GLY A 229 -14.07 16.10 9.36
N VAL A 230 -14.20 15.34 8.26
CA VAL A 230 -13.21 14.35 7.84
C VAL A 230 -12.72 14.72 6.46
N GLU A 231 -11.43 15.01 6.38
CA GLU A 231 -10.72 14.94 5.12
C GLU A 231 -10.27 13.49 4.96
N VAL A 232 -10.85 12.78 3.98
CA VAL A 232 -10.17 11.59 3.48
C VAL A 232 -8.90 12.15 2.89
N ILE A 233 -7.76 11.67 3.36
CA ILE A 233 -6.48 12.21 2.91
C ILE A 233 -6.30 11.78 1.44
N ALA A 234 -6.81 12.60 0.53
CA ALA A 234 -6.21 12.82 -0.77
C ALA A 234 -4.86 13.44 -0.43
N TRP A 235 -3.80 12.73 -0.78
CA TRP A 235 -2.46 12.96 -0.26
C TRP A 235 -2.11 14.46 -0.19
N PRO A 236 -1.57 14.97 0.94
CA PRO A 236 -1.09 16.35 0.98
C PRO A 236 -0.02 16.55 -0.08
N SER A 237 0.05 17.76 -0.64
CA SER A 237 1.26 18.15 -1.38
C SER A 237 2.50 17.86 -0.51
N ALA A 238 3.63 17.53 -1.13
CA ALA A 238 4.84 17.02 -0.48
C ALA A 238 5.36 17.83 0.74
N SER A 239 4.79 19.00 1.02
CA SER A 239 5.08 19.87 2.15
C SER A 239 4.44 19.50 3.49
N GLU A 240 3.34 18.72 3.56
CA GLU A 240 2.52 18.63 4.80
C GLU A 240 2.56 17.29 5.55
N VAL A 241 3.21 16.25 5.05
CA VAL A 241 3.48 15.07 5.90
C VAL A 241 4.66 15.39 6.84
N PRO A 242 4.52 15.21 8.17
CA PRO A 242 5.66 15.25 9.07
C PRO A 242 6.60 14.10 8.71
N ASN A 243 7.62 14.40 7.92
CA ASN A 243 8.78 13.52 7.80
C ASN A 243 9.37 13.39 9.23
N PRO A 244 9.43 12.19 9.85
CA PRO A 244 10.01 12.02 11.18
C PRO A 244 11.48 12.49 11.25
N PHE A 245 12.12 12.67 10.08
CA PHE A 245 13.47 13.23 9.95
C PHE A 245 13.51 14.74 9.67
N ARG A 246 12.37 15.45 9.56
CA ARG A 246 12.35 16.92 9.37
C ARG A 246 12.91 17.67 10.59
N LYS A 247 12.94 17.03 11.77
CA LYS A 247 13.56 17.61 12.97
C LYS A 247 15.09 17.65 12.93
N THR A 248 15.74 17.06 11.93
CA THR A 248 17.21 17.12 11.76
C THR A 248 17.65 17.63 10.38
N MET A 249 16.76 18.22 9.58
CA MET A 249 17.00 18.52 8.16
C MET A 249 16.96 20.02 7.86
N ASP A 250 18.09 20.70 8.03
CA ASP A 250 18.24 22.13 7.70
C ASP A 250 18.61 22.41 6.23
N SER A 251 18.72 21.41 5.33
CA SER A 251 18.89 21.71 3.90
C SER A 251 18.38 20.64 2.90
N PRO A 252 17.90 21.05 1.70
CA PRO A 252 17.41 20.16 0.64
C PRO A 252 18.43 19.14 0.13
N GLU A 253 19.72 19.44 0.26
CA GLU A 253 20.81 18.53 -0.10
C GLU A 253 20.89 17.34 0.85
N THR A 254 20.62 17.53 2.13
CA THR A 254 20.70 16.47 3.15
C THR A 254 19.57 15.45 3.01
N GLY A 255 18.40 15.87 2.50
CA GLY A 255 17.28 14.97 2.18
C GLY A 255 17.53 14.07 0.96
N ARG A 256 18.28 14.55 -0.04
CA ARG A 256 18.72 13.71 -1.19
C ARG A 256 19.82 12.72 -0.78
N ARG A 257 20.69 13.11 0.15
CA ARG A 257 21.78 12.28 0.73
C ARG A 257 21.23 11.05 1.48
N ALA A 258 20.19 11.23 2.29
CA ALA A 258 19.54 10.15 3.03
C ALA A 258 18.87 9.11 2.11
N HIS A 259 18.17 9.57 1.07
CA HIS A 259 17.50 8.70 0.09
C HIS A 259 18.49 7.82 -0.69
N LEU A 260 19.64 8.36 -1.10
CA LEU A 260 20.64 7.60 -1.86
C LEU A 260 21.31 6.51 -1.01
N ILE A 261 21.57 6.80 0.28
CA ILE A 261 22.16 5.85 1.24
C ILE A 261 21.15 4.75 1.61
N HIS A 262 19.88 5.11 1.80
CA HIS A 262 18.83 4.12 2.06
C HIS A 262 18.60 3.23 0.83
N ALA A 263 18.61 3.78 -0.38
CA ALA A 263 18.56 3.01 -1.62
C ALA A 263 19.78 2.09 -1.80
N LEU A 264 20.98 2.54 -1.39
CA LEU A 264 22.20 1.72 -1.36
C LEU A 264 22.10 0.56 -0.35
N ALA A 265 21.53 0.82 0.84
CA ALA A 265 21.35 -0.18 1.89
C ALA A 265 20.23 -1.19 1.59
N GLU A 266 19.19 -0.78 0.85
CA GLU A 266 18.09 -1.67 0.44
C GLU A 266 18.45 -2.60 -0.72
N VAL A 267 19.36 -2.18 -1.61
CA VAL A 267 19.73 -2.94 -2.82
C VAL A 267 20.84 -3.96 -2.52
N VAL A 268 21.69 -3.69 -1.54
CA VAL A 268 22.75 -4.62 -1.14
C VAL A 268 22.20 -5.49 0.00
N ARG A 269 21.72 -6.70 -0.33
CA ARG A 269 21.26 -7.74 0.64
C ARG A 269 22.40 -8.32 1.50
N PHE A 270 23.21 -7.47 2.12
CA PHE A 270 24.29 -7.88 3.00
C PHE A 270 24.20 -7.07 4.29
N ASP A 271 23.70 -7.72 5.34
CA ASP A 271 23.44 -7.13 6.65
C ASP A 271 24.68 -6.46 7.26
N GLU A 272 25.89 -6.95 6.94
CA GLU A 272 27.15 -6.32 7.37
C GLU A 272 27.38 -4.94 6.73
N LEU A 273 27.13 -4.78 5.43
CA LEU A 273 27.33 -3.50 4.75
C LEU A 273 26.27 -2.51 5.21
N ARG A 274 25.02 -2.96 5.35
CA ARG A 274 23.91 -2.16 5.90
C ARG A 274 24.22 -1.67 7.32
N THR A 275 24.67 -2.56 8.21
CA THR A 275 25.02 -2.21 9.59
C THR A 275 26.18 -1.21 9.65
N LEU A 276 27.19 -1.36 8.77
CA LEU A 276 28.29 -0.41 8.64
C LEU A 276 27.83 0.97 8.15
N LEU A 277 26.89 0.99 7.18
CA LEU A 277 26.36 2.23 6.61
C LEU A 277 25.40 2.95 7.59
N GLU A 278 24.54 2.20 8.28
CA GLU A 278 23.58 2.72 9.26
C GLU A 278 24.27 3.20 10.56
N SER A 279 25.28 2.46 11.06
CA SER A 279 25.98 2.81 12.31
C SER A 279 26.79 4.11 12.22
N ARG A 280 27.17 4.54 11.01
CA ARG A 280 27.96 5.75 10.81
C ARG A 280 27.20 6.92 10.18
N TYR A 281 25.91 6.75 9.89
CA TYR A 281 25.04 7.74 9.26
C TYR A 281 25.05 9.12 9.96
N ALA A 282 25.13 9.14 11.31
CA ALA A 282 25.19 10.38 12.09
C ALA A 282 26.58 11.08 12.06
N GLU A 283 27.64 10.35 11.73
CA GLU A 283 29.02 10.85 11.66
C GLU A 283 29.38 11.36 10.25
N TRP A 284 28.75 10.81 9.21
CA TRP A 284 29.09 11.09 7.81
C TRP A 284 28.83 12.52 7.34
N ALA A 285 27.88 13.20 7.96
CA ALA A 285 27.65 14.62 7.69
C ALA A 285 28.83 15.51 8.15
N LYS A 286 29.78 14.95 8.91
CA LYS A 286 30.92 15.64 9.54
C LYS A 286 32.29 15.17 9.06
N LEU A 287 32.35 14.21 8.13
CA LEU A 287 33.63 13.66 7.62
C LEU A 287 34.33 14.65 6.70
N GLU A 288 35.64 14.81 6.90
CA GLU A 288 36.52 15.61 6.06
C GLU A 288 36.88 14.86 4.76
N GLU A 289 37.34 15.58 3.72
CA GLU A 289 37.63 15.02 2.38
C GLU A 289 38.51 13.76 2.42
N HIS A 290 39.51 13.76 3.31
CA HIS A 290 40.47 12.67 3.43
C HIS A 290 39.84 11.37 3.98
N GLU A 291 38.82 11.47 4.84
CA GLU A 291 38.12 10.32 5.44
C GLU A 291 37.16 9.69 4.44
N LEU A 292 36.49 10.51 3.63
CA LEU A 292 35.67 10.04 2.51
C LEU A 292 36.52 9.33 1.45
N CYS A 293 37.73 9.83 1.17
CA CYS A 293 38.65 9.18 0.24
C CYS A 293 39.16 7.82 0.76
N GLN A 294 39.40 7.70 2.07
CA GLN A 294 39.75 6.41 2.69
C GLN A 294 38.58 5.42 2.65
N PHE A 295 37.36 5.91 2.89
CA PHE A 295 36.15 5.11 2.79
C PHE A 295 35.92 4.60 1.36
N GLU A 296 36.07 5.47 0.34
CA GLU A 296 35.97 5.07 -1.07
C GLU A 296 36.99 3.98 -1.41
N LYS A 297 38.23 4.09 -0.92
CA LYS A 297 39.25 3.04 -1.09
C LYS A 297 38.84 1.73 -0.43
N HIS A 298 38.33 1.78 0.81
CA HIS A 298 37.91 0.59 1.54
C HIS A 298 36.73 -0.11 0.85
N LEU A 299 35.75 0.66 0.39
CA LEU A 299 34.60 0.15 -0.35
C LEU A 299 35.02 -0.50 -1.68
N ASN A 300 35.96 0.12 -2.42
CA ASN A 300 36.50 -0.44 -3.66
C ASN A 300 37.24 -1.77 -3.44
N VAL A 301 38.02 -1.88 -2.36
CA VAL A 301 38.71 -3.12 -2.00
C VAL A 301 37.67 -4.21 -1.70
N ARG A 302 36.65 -3.89 -0.90
CA ARG A 302 35.61 -4.86 -0.52
C ARG A 302 34.78 -5.33 -1.71
N ILE A 303 34.40 -4.43 -2.61
CA ILE A 303 33.73 -4.77 -3.88
C ILE A 303 34.63 -5.69 -4.73
N GLY A 304 35.94 -5.41 -4.78
CA GLY A 304 36.91 -6.25 -5.48
C GLY A 304 37.04 -7.66 -4.90
N GLU A 305 37.01 -7.79 -3.57
CA GLU A 305 37.00 -9.09 -2.88
C GLU A 305 35.71 -9.86 -3.18
N MET A 306 34.56 -9.21 -3.12
CA MET A 306 33.26 -9.83 -3.41
C MET A 306 33.16 -10.35 -4.85
N LYS A 307 33.68 -9.58 -5.83
CA LYS A 307 33.75 -10.03 -7.23
C LYS A 307 34.64 -11.26 -7.41
N LYS A 308 35.71 -11.40 -6.62
CA LYS A 308 36.61 -12.57 -6.65
C LYS A 308 36.00 -13.80 -5.96
N ALA A 309 35.18 -13.57 -4.93
CA ALA A 309 34.49 -14.63 -4.19
C ALA A 309 33.24 -15.19 -4.91
N ASN A 310 32.86 -14.62 -6.06
CA ASN A 310 31.60 -14.92 -6.76
C ASN A 310 30.33 -14.59 -5.95
N ASP A 311 30.47 -13.78 -4.89
CA ASP A 311 29.38 -13.29 -4.03
C ASP A 311 28.75 -11.99 -4.58
N TRP A 312 29.14 -11.58 -5.79
CA TRP A 312 28.57 -10.44 -6.51
C TRP A 312 27.29 -10.88 -7.24
N PRO A 313 26.21 -10.06 -7.25
CA PRO A 313 24.94 -10.49 -7.84
C PRO A 313 25.11 -10.93 -9.31
N PRO A 314 24.36 -11.96 -9.75
CA PRO A 314 24.45 -12.46 -11.13
C PRO A 314 24.25 -11.32 -12.14
N SER A 315 24.91 -11.42 -13.29
CA SER A 315 24.85 -10.44 -14.36
C SER A 315 23.51 -10.46 -15.11
N ASP A 316 22.39 -10.37 -14.40
CA ASP A 316 21.05 -10.28 -14.98
C ASP A 316 20.75 -8.88 -15.53
N GLY A 317 21.75 -8.17 -16.06
CA GLY A 317 21.61 -6.89 -16.77
C GLY A 317 21.14 -5.71 -15.91
N SER A 318 20.00 -5.80 -15.21
CA SER A 318 19.37 -4.74 -14.44
C SER A 318 20.07 -4.46 -13.12
N SER A 319 20.42 -5.51 -12.35
CA SER A 319 21.01 -5.33 -11.01
C SER A 319 22.44 -4.81 -11.10
N SER A 320 23.20 -5.32 -12.06
CA SER A 320 24.59 -4.90 -12.33
C SER A 320 24.69 -3.50 -12.97
N ALA A 321 23.80 -3.16 -13.90
CA ALA A 321 23.75 -1.81 -14.50
C ALA A 321 23.28 -0.76 -13.49
N PHE A 322 22.34 -1.11 -12.61
CA PHE A 322 21.84 -0.22 -11.56
C PHE A 322 22.92 0.07 -10.50
N ILE A 323 23.61 -0.96 -10.00
CA ILE A 323 24.75 -0.77 -9.06
C ILE A 323 25.88 0.02 -9.73
N GLY A 324 26.13 -0.21 -11.02
CA GLY A 324 27.10 0.56 -11.81
C GLY A 324 26.73 2.04 -11.95
N GLN A 325 25.47 2.36 -12.25
CA GLN A 325 24.98 3.74 -12.31
C GLN A 325 25.01 4.43 -10.95
N LEU A 326 24.63 3.72 -9.90
CA LEU A 326 24.62 4.22 -8.53
C LEU A 326 26.05 4.55 -8.07
N TRP A 327 27.02 3.70 -8.42
CA TRP A 327 28.45 3.93 -8.20
C TRP A 327 28.98 5.15 -8.96
N LEU A 328 28.65 5.28 -10.24
CA LEU A 328 29.05 6.43 -11.07
C LEU A 328 28.48 7.74 -10.53
N THR A 329 27.24 7.70 -10.01
CA THR A 329 26.58 8.86 -9.40
C THR A 329 27.27 9.27 -8.11
N THR A 330 27.63 8.30 -7.26
CA THR A 330 28.40 8.55 -6.02
C THR A 330 29.80 9.10 -6.32
N LYS A 331 30.51 8.56 -7.31
CA LYS A 331 31.82 9.08 -7.74
C LYS A 331 31.75 10.50 -8.27
N LYS A 332 30.76 10.77 -9.14
CA LYS A 332 30.53 12.11 -9.70
C LYS A 332 30.23 13.12 -8.58
N TRP A 333 29.47 12.70 -7.56
CA TRP A 333 29.18 13.54 -6.40
C TRP A 333 30.42 13.85 -5.54
N ILE A 334 31.29 12.86 -5.27
CA ILE A 334 32.57 13.10 -4.57
C ILE A 334 33.44 14.07 -5.39
N ALA A 335 33.50 13.87 -6.70
CA ALA A 335 34.22 14.73 -7.63
C ALA A 335 33.70 16.18 -7.63
N ASP A 336 32.39 16.37 -7.72
CA ASP A 336 31.76 17.70 -7.79
C ASP A 336 31.89 18.46 -6.45
N ARG A 337 31.84 17.77 -5.31
CA ARG A 337 31.94 18.39 -3.98
C ARG A 337 33.35 18.86 -3.61
N PHE A 338 34.37 18.15 -4.09
CA PHE A 338 35.78 18.46 -3.79
C PHE A 338 36.55 18.99 -5.01
N GLY A 339 35.84 19.39 -6.06
CA GLY A 339 36.42 20.04 -7.24
C GLY A 339 37.31 19.15 -8.10
N ARG A 340 37.21 17.82 -8.00
CA ARG A 340 37.95 16.90 -8.87
C ARG A 340 37.16 16.64 -10.14
N THR A 341 37.24 17.58 -11.09
CA THR A 341 37.02 17.22 -12.50
C THR A 341 38.02 16.11 -12.86
N GLY A 342 37.50 14.99 -13.36
CA GLY A 342 38.32 13.85 -13.72
C GLY A 342 39.40 14.22 -14.72
N GLY A 343 40.66 14.20 -14.29
CA GLY A 343 41.79 13.94 -15.15
C GLY A 343 41.95 12.44 -15.26
N ALA A 344 41.44 11.85 -16.35
CA ALA A 344 41.89 10.55 -16.81
C ALA A 344 43.40 10.64 -17.09
N LYS A 345 44.19 9.77 -16.45
CA LYS A 345 45.38 9.14 -17.00
C LYS A 345 45.49 7.73 -16.46
#